data_AF-A0A838LHH5-F1
#
_entry.id   AF-A0A838LHH5-F1
#
_cell.length_a   1.000
_cell.length_b   1.000
_cell.length_c   1.000
_cell.angle_alpha   90.00
_cell.angle_beta   90.00
_cell.angle_gamma   90.00
#
_symmetry.space_group_name_H-M   'P 1'
#
loop_
_entity.id
_entity.type
_entity.pdbx_description
1 polymer ?
#
loop_
_entity_poly.entity_id
_entity_poly.type
_entity_poly.pdbx_seq_one_letter_code
_entity_poly.pdbx_strand_id
1 'polypeptide(L)'
;MKAYGVPDGLPVLSRGKHRSPRKGACFMEMASVLAAERWSDAPKCTHPLLAHLARMVNDASTDEHRSELAVLIPDVVGVRDDGLAFEVAVTATVAAQAIGDVPEELQRALAAGLLRCEQMVQRLGPGAVVGAEQIPPALARVPLATAWARDFAGDRSITPRQFRAFTAPTVARCAVRGLAAASSEPDAALRDLLRTAIATARQAAGLCAGTSASAPTASTAAPANT
;
A
#
# COMPACT_ATOMS: atom_id res chain seq x y z
N MET A 1 20.85 19.80 18.22
CA MET A 1 19.82 19.51 17.19
C MET A 1 18.48 19.96 17.74
N LYS A 2 17.80 20.93 17.11
CA LYS A 2 16.45 21.35 17.53
C LYS A 2 15.46 20.25 17.13
N ALA A 3 14.75 19.69 18.10
CA ALA A 3 13.58 18.85 17.83
C ALA A 3 12.59 19.70 17.03
N TYR A 4 12.26 19.27 15.81
CA TYR A 4 11.16 19.86 15.06
C TYR A 4 9.87 19.46 15.76
N GLY A 5 9.34 20.35 16.59
CA GLY A 5 7.99 20.23 17.13
C GLY A 5 6.98 20.22 15.98
N VAL A 6 6.03 19.31 16.05
CA VAL A 6 4.88 19.27 15.13
C VAL A 6 4.19 20.64 15.17
N PRO A 7 3.93 21.30 14.02
CA PRO A 7 3.23 22.58 14.00
C PRO A 7 1.89 22.51 14.75
N ASP A 8 1.59 23.54 15.54
CA ASP A 8 0.33 23.67 16.27
C ASP A 8 -0.85 23.49 15.31
N GLY A 9 -1.72 22.50 15.59
CA GLY A 9 -2.96 22.26 14.86
C GLY A 9 -2.97 21.06 13.91
N LEU A 10 -1.85 20.36 13.68
CA LEU A 10 -1.88 19.08 12.98
C LEU A 10 -2.27 17.94 13.95
N PRO A 11 -3.38 17.21 13.70
CA PRO A 11 -3.80 16.16 14.61
C PRO A 11 -2.76 15.03 14.68
N VAL A 12 -2.47 14.60 15.91
CA VAL A 12 -1.58 13.47 16.19
C VAL A 12 -2.22 12.19 15.66
N LEU A 13 -1.40 11.33 15.04
CA LEU A 13 -1.89 10.04 14.56
C LEU A 13 -2.25 9.12 15.74
N SER A 14 -3.48 8.63 15.71
CA SER A 14 -4.05 7.72 16.72
C SER A 14 -4.79 6.55 16.05
N ARG A 15 -5.02 5.49 16.83
CA ARG A 15 -5.71 4.29 16.35
C ARG A 15 -7.21 4.54 16.15
N GLY A 16 -7.76 3.89 15.14
CA GLY A 16 -9.19 3.84 14.89
C GLY A 16 -9.75 5.10 14.21
N LYS A 17 -11.08 5.16 14.12
CA LYS A 17 -11.83 6.23 13.44
C LYS A 17 -12.19 7.35 14.41
N HIS A 18 -12.06 8.59 13.96
CA HIS A 18 -12.34 9.78 14.76
C HIS A 18 -13.50 10.58 14.16
N ARG A 19 -14.31 11.17 15.03
CA ARG A 19 -15.42 12.04 14.61
C ARG A 19 -14.97 13.45 14.23
N SER A 20 -13.76 13.85 14.61
CA SER A 20 -13.23 15.20 14.41
C SER A 20 -11.72 15.26 14.66
N PRO A 21 -10.99 16.21 14.05
CA PRO A 21 -9.54 16.40 14.24
C PRO A 21 -9.10 16.60 15.71
N ARG A 22 -9.99 17.18 16.55
CA ARG A 22 -9.69 17.43 17.97
C ARG A 22 -9.49 16.16 18.81
N LYS A 23 -9.86 14.99 18.29
CA LYS A 23 -9.76 13.69 18.98
C LYS A 23 -8.59 12.84 18.47
N GLY A 24 -7.71 13.43 17.65
CA GLY A 24 -6.71 12.70 16.87
C GLY A 24 -7.17 12.45 15.44
N ALA A 25 -6.32 11.79 14.66
CA ALA A 25 -6.58 11.40 13.28
C ALA A 25 -6.00 10.01 13.02
N CYS A 26 -6.65 9.19 12.21
CA CYS A 26 -5.94 8.11 11.55
C CYS A 26 -5.23 8.64 10.30
N PHE A 27 -4.33 7.82 9.74
CA PHE A 27 -3.64 8.10 8.49
C PHE A 27 -4.56 8.62 7.37
N MET A 28 -5.71 7.96 7.14
CA MET A 28 -6.60 8.29 6.04
C MET A 28 -7.47 9.53 6.31
N GLU A 29 -7.77 9.84 7.56
CA GLU A 29 -8.44 11.09 7.93
C GLU A 29 -7.55 12.28 7.63
N MET A 30 -6.26 12.19 7.95
CA MET A 30 -5.30 13.22 7.57
C MET A 30 -5.14 13.32 6.04
N ALA A 31 -5.10 12.19 5.32
CA ALA A 31 -5.07 12.19 3.86
C ALA A 31 -6.30 12.90 3.27
N SER A 32 -7.49 12.71 3.86
CA SER A 32 -8.72 13.40 3.44
C SER A 32 -8.60 14.93 3.57
N VAL A 33 -7.96 15.42 4.63
CA VAL A 33 -7.72 16.86 4.83
C VAL A 33 -6.72 17.40 3.81
N LEU A 34 -5.61 16.68 3.58
CA LEU A 34 -4.61 17.08 2.58
C LEU A 34 -5.19 17.12 1.16
N ALA A 35 -6.15 16.25 0.87
CA ALA A 35 -6.86 16.23 -0.41
C ALA A 35 -8.00 17.26 -0.53
N ALA A 36 -8.18 18.13 0.48
CA ALA A 36 -9.30 19.05 0.59
C ALA A 36 -10.69 18.36 0.52
N GLU A 37 -10.77 17.12 1.01
CA GLU A 37 -12.03 16.37 1.12
C GLU A 37 -12.68 16.55 2.49
N ARG A 38 -13.92 16.04 2.62
CA ARG A 38 -14.56 15.94 3.94
C ARG A 38 -13.81 14.93 4.80
N TRP A 39 -13.67 15.25 6.09
CA TRP A 39 -13.08 14.36 7.10
C TRP A 39 -13.63 12.93 7.01
N SER A 40 -12.77 11.98 6.64
CA SER A 40 -13.15 10.58 6.44
C SER A 40 -11.95 9.66 6.53
N ASP A 41 -12.11 8.49 7.15
CA ASP A 41 -11.12 7.40 7.11
C ASP A 41 -11.21 6.56 5.82
N ALA A 42 -12.18 6.88 4.95
CA ALA A 42 -12.34 6.32 3.61
C ALA A 42 -12.51 7.47 2.59
N PRO A 43 -11.46 8.27 2.34
CA PRO A 43 -11.52 9.36 1.37
C PRO A 43 -11.57 8.84 -0.07
N LYS A 44 -12.05 9.68 -1.00
CA LYS A 44 -12.10 9.39 -2.44
C LYS A 44 -10.74 9.59 -3.11
N CYS A 45 -9.84 10.34 -2.48
CA CYS A 45 -8.51 10.68 -3.00
C CYS A 45 -7.58 9.47 -3.11
N THR A 46 -7.92 8.33 -2.49
CA THR A 46 -7.08 7.14 -2.43
C THR A 46 -7.92 5.89 -2.73
N HIS A 47 -7.36 4.94 -3.48
CA HIS A 47 -8.05 3.69 -3.78
C HIS A 47 -8.46 2.93 -2.50
N PRO A 48 -9.69 2.35 -2.41
CA PRO A 48 -10.18 1.68 -1.20
C PRO A 48 -9.28 0.58 -0.64
N LEU A 49 -8.61 -0.21 -1.49
CA LEU A 49 -7.68 -1.25 -1.04
C LEU A 49 -6.46 -0.64 -0.32
N LEU A 50 -5.87 0.42 -0.89
CA LEU A 50 -4.72 1.10 -0.30
C LEU A 50 -5.13 1.83 0.99
N ALA A 51 -6.28 2.49 1.00
CA ALA A 51 -6.84 3.11 2.20
C ALA A 51 -7.15 2.07 3.30
N HIS A 52 -7.57 0.86 2.94
CA HIS A 52 -7.75 -0.24 3.89
C HIS A 52 -6.41 -0.68 4.50
N LEU A 53 -5.38 -0.90 3.68
CA LEU A 53 -4.04 -1.24 4.15
C LEU A 53 -3.49 -0.16 5.10
N ALA A 54 -3.56 1.12 4.71
CA ALA A 54 -3.04 2.23 5.49
C ALA A 54 -3.70 2.34 6.87
N ARG A 55 -5.02 2.13 6.97
CA ARG A 55 -5.71 2.08 8.26
C ARG A 55 -5.25 0.92 9.13
N MET A 56 -5.09 -0.27 8.55
CA MET A 56 -4.60 -1.42 9.33
C MET A 56 -3.18 -1.21 9.83
N VAL A 57 -2.29 -0.65 9.00
CA VAL A 57 -0.92 -0.30 9.41
C VAL A 57 -0.95 0.73 10.53
N ASN A 58 -1.72 1.82 10.39
CA ASN A 58 -1.91 2.84 11.43
C ASN A 58 -2.37 2.23 12.77
N ASP A 59 -3.35 1.32 12.71
CA ASP A 59 -3.94 0.72 13.89
C ASP A 59 -3.04 -0.35 14.52
N ALA A 60 -2.20 -1.02 13.72
CA ALA A 60 -1.23 -1.99 14.20
C ALA A 60 0.02 -1.33 14.80
N SER A 61 0.42 -0.15 14.30
CA SER A 61 1.57 0.58 14.84
C SER A 61 1.38 0.98 16.29
N THR A 62 2.48 1.01 17.05
CA THR A 62 2.53 1.44 18.45
C THR A 62 2.34 2.96 18.56
N ASP A 63 1.96 3.45 19.74
CA ASP A 63 1.74 4.89 19.94
C ASP A 63 3.03 5.71 19.75
N GLU A 64 4.17 5.13 20.12
CA GLU A 64 5.50 5.76 20.00
C GLU A 64 5.88 6.01 18.53
N HIS A 65 5.73 5.00 17.67
CA HIS A 65 6.20 5.06 16.28
C HIS A 65 5.12 5.48 15.27
N ARG A 66 3.84 5.52 15.64
CA ARG A 66 2.75 5.83 14.67
C ARG A 66 2.93 7.18 13.98
N SER A 67 3.45 8.18 14.67
CA SER A 67 3.69 9.51 14.11
C SER A 67 4.65 9.49 12.91
N GLU A 68 5.52 8.48 12.83
CA GLU A 68 6.46 8.30 11.72
C GLU A 68 5.75 7.94 10.40
N LEU A 69 4.52 7.41 10.46
CA LEU A 69 3.72 7.18 9.26
C LEU A 69 3.30 8.48 8.57
N ALA A 70 3.32 9.62 9.28
CA ALA A 70 2.85 10.90 8.76
C ALA A 70 3.58 11.33 7.48
N VAL A 71 4.85 10.95 7.33
CA VAL A 71 5.66 11.26 6.15
C VAL A 71 5.15 10.60 4.87
N LEU A 72 4.37 9.51 4.97
CA LEU A 72 3.82 8.77 3.84
C LEU A 72 2.43 9.28 3.40
N ILE A 73 1.79 10.15 4.20
CA ILE A 73 0.41 10.60 3.95
C ILE A 73 0.29 11.38 2.62
N PRO A 74 1.21 12.29 2.25
CA PRO A 74 1.11 12.97 0.96
C PRO A 74 1.13 12.00 -0.24
N ASP A 75 1.84 10.89 -0.12
CA ASP A 75 2.09 9.97 -1.24
C ASP A 75 0.87 9.14 -1.65
N VAL A 76 -0.16 9.03 -0.78
CA VAL A 76 -1.43 8.35 -1.10
C VAL A 76 -2.48 9.27 -1.74
N VAL A 77 -2.26 10.59 -1.70
CA VAL A 77 -3.21 11.57 -2.23
C VAL A 77 -3.19 11.52 -3.75
N GLY A 78 -4.37 11.34 -4.35
CA GLY A 78 -4.54 11.23 -5.80
C GLY A 78 -4.23 9.83 -6.35
N VAL A 79 -3.80 8.88 -5.52
CA VAL A 79 -3.54 7.50 -5.94
C VAL A 79 -4.86 6.75 -6.11
N ARG A 80 -5.43 6.88 -7.31
CA ARG A 80 -6.74 6.37 -7.68
C ARG A 80 -6.61 5.55 -8.96
N ASP A 81 -7.05 4.31 -8.92
CA ASP A 81 -7.18 3.41 -10.08
C ASP A 81 -8.17 2.31 -9.69
N ASP A 82 -9.20 2.04 -10.48
CA ASP A 82 -10.23 1.01 -10.20
C ASP A 82 -10.03 -0.29 -11.03
N GLY A 83 -8.90 -0.37 -11.71
CA GLY A 83 -8.46 -1.49 -12.53
C GLY A 83 -8.03 -2.69 -11.69
N LEU A 84 -8.33 -3.88 -12.20
CA LEU A 84 -7.90 -5.14 -11.57
C LEU A 84 -6.37 -5.24 -11.51
N ALA A 85 -5.67 -4.70 -12.51
CA ALA A 85 -4.20 -4.71 -12.53
C ALA A 85 -3.59 -3.98 -11.33
N PHE A 86 -4.14 -2.82 -10.95
CA PHE A 86 -3.72 -2.08 -9.77
C PHE A 86 -3.93 -2.90 -8.49
N GLU A 87 -5.11 -3.49 -8.32
CA GLU A 87 -5.43 -4.26 -7.11
C GLU A 87 -4.56 -5.51 -6.98
N VAL A 88 -4.27 -6.18 -8.09
CA VAL A 88 -3.38 -7.34 -8.13
C VAL A 88 -1.94 -6.93 -7.81
N ALA A 89 -1.44 -5.83 -8.38
CA ALA A 89 -0.09 -5.31 -8.10
C ALA A 89 0.09 -5.01 -6.61
N VAL A 90 -0.83 -4.24 -6.02
CA VAL A 90 -0.77 -3.90 -4.58
C VAL A 90 -0.88 -5.15 -3.71
N THR A 91 -1.80 -6.06 -4.03
CA THR A 91 -1.99 -7.31 -3.26
C THR A 91 -0.75 -8.20 -3.34
N ALA A 92 -0.17 -8.37 -4.53
CA ALA A 92 1.02 -9.18 -4.75
C ALA A 92 2.23 -8.58 -4.03
N THR A 93 2.45 -7.27 -4.09
CA THR A 93 3.51 -6.59 -3.34
C THR A 93 3.35 -6.79 -1.84
N VAL A 94 2.15 -6.60 -1.28
CA VAL A 94 1.90 -6.76 0.15
C VAL A 94 2.17 -8.19 0.62
N ALA A 95 1.65 -9.19 -0.11
CA ALA A 95 1.91 -10.59 0.23
C ALA A 95 3.38 -10.93 0.06
N ALA A 96 3.99 -10.56 -1.08
CA ALA A 96 5.37 -10.86 -1.38
C ALA A 96 6.30 -10.26 -0.33
N GLN A 97 6.10 -9.01 0.10
CA GLN A 97 6.98 -8.41 1.10
C GLN A 97 6.87 -9.13 2.46
N ALA A 98 5.66 -9.41 2.93
CA ALA A 98 5.43 -9.94 4.27
C ALA A 98 5.70 -11.45 4.42
N ILE A 99 5.65 -12.24 3.34
CA ILE A 99 5.53 -13.71 3.44
C ILE A 99 6.65 -14.42 4.22
N GLY A 100 7.85 -13.84 4.31
CA GLY A 100 8.95 -14.42 5.08
C GLY A 100 8.88 -14.14 6.58
N ASP A 101 8.18 -13.08 6.97
CA ASP A 101 8.28 -12.47 8.31
C ASP A 101 6.96 -12.60 9.10
N VAL A 102 6.07 -13.48 8.65
CA VAL A 102 4.81 -13.81 9.34
C VAL A 102 4.84 -15.26 9.86
N PRO A 103 4.03 -15.59 10.88
CA PRO A 103 3.88 -16.97 11.36
C PRO A 103 3.46 -17.93 10.25
N GLU A 104 3.89 -19.19 10.34
CA GLU A 104 3.68 -20.22 9.30
C GLU A 104 2.21 -20.34 8.85
N GLU A 105 1.26 -20.24 9.78
CA GLU A 105 -0.18 -20.26 9.46
C GLU A 105 -0.58 -19.11 8.53
N LEU A 106 -0.02 -17.92 8.72
CA LEU A 106 -0.27 -16.78 7.86
C LEU A 106 0.54 -16.83 6.57
N GLN A 107 1.70 -17.50 6.55
CA GLN A 107 2.44 -17.77 5.31
C GLN A 107 1.58 -18.56 4.32
N ARG A 108 0.83 -19.55 4.80
CA ARG A 108 -0.12 -20.34 3.98
C ARG A 108 -1.20 -19.46 3.34
N ALA A 109 -1.76 -18.53 4.11
CA ALA A 109 -2.75 -17.57 3.60
C ALA A 109 -2.15 -16.60 2.57
N LEU A 110 -0.93 -16.08 2.81
CA LEU A 110 -0.24 -15.20 1.87
C LEU A 110 0.19 -15.94 0.60
N ALA A 111 0.69 -17.18 0.72
CA ALA A 111 1.01 -18.03 -0.42
C ALA A 111 -0.23 -18.31 -1.28
N ALA A 112 -1.36 -18.66 -0.66
CA ALA A 112 -2.62 -18.82 -1.38
C ALA A 112 -3.05 -17.51 -2.07
N GLY A 113 -2.88 -16.36 -1.42
CA GLY A 113 -3.11 -15.04 -2.01
C GLY A 113 -2.23 -14.74 -3.23
N LEU A 114 -0.94 -15.09 -3.17
CA LEU A 114 0.00 -14.95 -4.28
C LEU A 114 -0.37 -15.85 -5.47
N LEU A 115 -0.76 -17.10 -5.23
CA LEU A 115 -1.27 -17.98 -6.31
C LEU A 115 -2.53 -17.40 -6.97
N ARG A 116 -3.41 -16.74 -6.21
CA ARG A 116 -4.54 -16.01 -6.78
C ARG A 116 -4.10 -14.78 -7.58
N CYS A 117 -3.04 -14.09 -7.17
CA CYS A 117 -2.46 -13.01 -7.95
C CYS A 117 -1.90 -13.54 -9.28
N GLU A 118 -1.18 -14.68 -9.29
CA GLU A 118 -0.70 -15.31 -10.53
C GLU A 118 -1.84 -15.62 -11.50
N GLN A 119 -2.96 -16.15 -11.00
CA GLN A 119 -4.16 -16.40 -11.81
C GLN A 119 -4.72 -15.10 -12.43
N MET A 120 -4.72 -14.00 -11.68
CA MET A 120 -5.18 -12.71 -12.21
C MET A 120 -4.19 -12.10 -13.22
N VAL A 121 -2.89 -12.25 -12.99
CA VAL A 121 -1.84 -11.85 -13.96
C VAL A 121 -2.03 -12.61 -15.27
N GLN A 122 -2.21 -13.93 -15.22
CA GLN A 122 -2.46 -14.76 -16.40
C GLN A 122 -3.72 -14.32 -17.16
N ARG A 123 -4.78 -13.95 -16.43
CA ARG A 123 -6.03 -13.43 -17.02
C ARG A 123 -5.86 -12.08 -17.71
N LEU A 124 -5.06 -11.19 -17.13
CA LEU A 124 -4.84 -9.83 -17.64
C LEU A 124 -3.85 -9.80 -18.80
N GLY A 125 -2.97 -10.80 -18.88
CA GLY A 125 -1.96 -10.95 -19.92
C GLY A 125 -0.58 -10.40 -19.50
N PRO A 126 0.47 -10.74 -20.25
CA PRO A 126 1.84 -10.34 -19.93
C PRO A 126 2.00 -8.81 -19.84
N GLY A 127 2.74 -8.34 -18.83
CA GLY A 127 3.06 -6.92 -18.65
C GLY A 127 1.91 -6.05 -18.14
N ALA A 128 0.71 -6.60 -17.93
CA ALA A 128 -0.44 -5.83 -17.46
C ALA A 128 -0.36 -5.44 -15.98
N VAL A 129 0.38 -6.19 -15.17
CA VAL A 129 0.48 -5.98 -13.71
C VAL A 129 1.91 -5.58 -13.37
N VAL A 130 2.06 -4.38 -12.79
CA VAL A 130 3.32 -3.88 -12.26
C VAL A 130 3.80 -4.79 -11.14
N GLY A 131 5.06 -5.22 -11.20
CA GLY A 131 5.59 -6.16 -10.23
C GLY A 131 4.76 -7.44 -10.26
N ALA A 132 4.84 -8.21 -11.34
CA ALA A 132 4.35 -9.59 -11.32
C ALA A 132 5.50 -10.58 -11.10
N GLU A 133 6.71 -10.17 -11.46
CA GLU A 133 7.95 -10.95 -11.44
C GLU A 133 8.45 -11.30 -10.02
N GLN A 134 8.00 -10.59 -8.99
CA GLN A 134 8.31 -10.91 -7.60
C GLN A 134 7.47 -12.05 -7.02
N ILE A 135 6.38 -12.47 -7.70
CA ILE A 135 5.50 -13.50 -7.16
C ILE A 135 6.23 -14.87 -7.06
N PRO A 136 6.87 -15.39 -8.13
CA PRO A 136 7.58 -16.67 -8.04
C PRO A 136 8.69 -16.71 -6.96
N PRO A 137 9.61 -15.73 -6.87
CA PRO A 137 10.64 -15.76 -5.82
C PRO A 137 10.06 -15.59 -4.41
N ALA A 138 8.95 -14.87 -4.24
CA ALA A 138 8.28 -14.79 -2.94
C ALA A 138 7.71 -16.14 -2.49
N LEU A 139 7.05 -16.88 -3.39
CA LEU A 139 6.55 -18.23 -3.12
C LEU A 139 7.69 -19.22 -2.83
N ALA A 140 8.84 -19.05 -3.47
CA ALA A 140 10.01 -19.91 -3.26
C ALA A 140 10.63 -19.77 -1.86
N ARG A 141 10.41 -18.64 -1.16
CA ARG A 141 10.90 -18.46 0.22
C ARG A 141 10.15 -19.30 1.26
N VAL A 142 8.93 -19.74 0.94
CA VAL A 142 8.07 -20.51 1.87
C VAL A 142 7.56 -21.81 1.23
N PRO A 143 8.45 -22.74 0.85
CA PRO A 143 8.10 -23.88 0.01
C PRO A 143 7.00 -24.77 0.60
N LEU A 144 6.99 -24.97 1.93
CA LEU A 144 5.95 -25.76 2.62
C LEU A 144 4.57 -25.08 2.55
N ALA A 145 4.53 -23.77 2.80
CA ALA A 145 3.29 -23.00 2.71
C ALA A 145 2.79 -22.91 1.25
N THR A 146 3.69 -22.80 0.29
CA THR A 146 3.39 -22.80 -1.15
C THR A 146 2.83 -24.15 -1.60
N ALA A 147 3.43 -25.27 -1.18
CA ALA A 147 2.91 -26.60 -1.48
C ALA A 147 1.49 -26.77 -0.91
N TRP A 148 1.31 -26.44 0.37
CA TRP A 148 -0.02 -26.45 1.01
C TRP A 148 -1.03 -25.58 0.25
N ALA A 149 -0.62 -24.38 -0.17
CA ALA A 149 -1.51 -23.44 -0.86
C ALA A 149 -1.94 -23.96 -2.24
N ARG A 150 -1.06 -24.68 -2.95
CA ARG A 150 -1.41 -25.35 -4.22
C ARG A 150 -2.44 -26.45 -4.00
N ASP A 151 -2.24 -27.29 -2.99
CA ASP A 151 -3.18 -28.36 -2.65
C ASP A 151 -4.54 -27.79 -2.23
N PHE A 152 -4.54 -26.73 -1.41
CA PHE A 152 -5.76 -26.05 -0.97
C PHE A 152 -6.50 -25.36 -2.12
N ALA A 153 -5.77 -24.69 -3.02
CA ALA A 153 -6.36 -23.99 -4.15
C ALA A 153 -6.94 -24.97 -5.18
N GLY A 154 -6.24 -26.09 -5.43
CA GLY A 154 -6.54 -27.03 -6.51
C GLY A 154 -6.74 -26.33 -7.85
N ASP A 155 -7.61 -26.91 -8.69
CA ASP A 155 -7.97 -26.33 -10.01
C ASP A 155 -9.01 -25.20 -9.93
N ARG A 156 -9.40 -24.79 -8.71
CA ARG A 156 -10.42 -23.74 -8.55
C ARG A 156 -9.84 -22.43 -9.04
N SER A 157 -10.48 -21.79 -10.02
CA SER A 157 -10.21 -20.41 -10.37
C SER A 157 -11.15 -19.47 -9.61
N ILE A 158 -10.74 -18.22 -9.41
CA ILE A 158 -11.60 -17.19 -8.82
C ILE A 158 -11.88 -16.08 -9.82
N THR A 159 -13.03 -15.44 -9.68
CA THR A 159 -13.40 -14.27 -10.47
C THR A 159 -12.71 -13.00 -9.92
N PRO A 160 -12.52 -11.95 -10.75
CA PRO A 160 -12.06 -10.64 -10.27
C PRO A 160 -12.91 -10.09 -9.11
N ARG A 161 -14.22 -10.32 -9.14
CA ARG A 161 -15.13 -9.92 -8.06
C ARG A 161 -14.80 -10.62 -6.74
N GLN A 162 -14.52 -11.93 -6.78
CA GLN A 162 -14.11 -12.68 -5.58
C GLN A 162 -12.71 -12.26 -5.10
N PHE A 163 -11.79 -11.97 -6.01
CA PHE A 163 -10.47 -11.45 -5.68
C PHE A 163 -10.58 -10.15 -4.86
N ARG A 164 -11.38 -9.20 -5.35
CA ARG A 164 -11.65 -7.91 -4.68
C ARG A 164 -12.32 -8.07 -3.33
N ALA A 165 -13.34 -8.93 -3.26
CA ALA A 165 -14.16 -9.10 -2.06
C ALA A 165 -13.45 -9.89 -0.95
N PHE A 166 -12.59 -10.84 -1.30
CA PHE A 166 -12.05 -11.81 -0.35
C PHE A 166 -10.53 -11.86 -0.35
N THR A 167 -9.89 -12.02 -1.51
CA THR A 167 -8.43 -12.25 -1.57
C THR A 167 -7.63 -11.03 -1.14
N ALA A 168 -7.82 -9.89 -1.81
CA ALA A 168 -7.08 -8.66 -1.53
C ALA A 168 -7.21 -8.20 -0.06
N PRO A 169 -8.42 -8.09 0.53
CA PRO A 169 -8.55 -7.68 1.94
C PRO A 169 -8.01 -8.73 2.91
N THR A 170 -8.08 -10.04 2.60
CA THR A 170 -7.52 -11.08 3.46
C THR A 170 -6.00 -11.04 3.47
N VAL A 171 -5.36 -10.90 2.30
CA VAL A 171 -3.90 -10.74 2.18
C VAL A 171 -3.43 -9.55 3.01
N ALA A 172 -4.06 -8.39 2.85
CA ALA A 172 -3.67 -7.19 3.58
C ALA A 172 -3.79 -7.39 5.10
N ARG A 173 -4.86 -8.05 5.57
CA ARG A 173 -5.07 -8.36 6.99
C ARG A 173 -4.03 -9.35 7.53
N CYS A 174 -3.75 -10.43 6.80
CA CYS A 174 -2.78 -11.44 7.20
C CYS A 174 -1.36 -10.87 7.24
N ALA A 175 -0.98 -10.07 6.25
CA ALA A 175 0.33 -9.41 6.22
C ALA A 175 0.52 -8.48 7.42
N VAL A 176 -0.40 -7.55 7.65
CA VAL A 176 -0.30 -6.58 8.76
C VAL A 176 -0.32 -7.27 10.12
N ARG A 177 -1.25 -8.20 10.36
CA ARG A 177 -1.33 -8.92 11.64
C ARG A 177 -0.10 -9.81 11.88
N GLY A 178 0.40 -10.46 10.84
CA GLY A 178 1.56 -11.32 10.93
C GLY A 178 2.82 -10.54 11.27
N LEU A 179 3.09 -9.43 10.56
CA LEU A 179 4.23 -8.57 10.84
C LEU A 179 4.14 -7.97 12.24
N ALA A 180 2.96 -7.51 12.64
CA ALA A 180 2.74 -6.95 13.97
C ALA A 180 2.98 -7.96 15.10
N ALA A 181 2.78 -9.26 14.84
CA ALA A 181 2.89 -10.31 15.84
C ALA A 181 4.25 -11.01 15.87
N ALA A 182 4.97 -11.07 14.74
CA ALA A 182 6.16 -11.92 14.59
C ALA A 182 7.44 -11.20 14.19
N SER A 183 7.36 -9.97 13.66
CA SER A 183 8.56 -9.20 13.34
C SER A 183 9.33 -8.83 14.61
N SER A 184 10.67 -8.84 14.54
CA SER A 184 11.52 -8.30 15.62
C SER A 184 11.40 -6.78 15.74
N GLU A 185 11.05 -6.10 14.64
CA GLU A 185 10.84 -4.66 14.56
C GLU A 185 9.47 -4.37 13.90
N PRO A 186 8.35 -4.58 14.62
CA PRO A 186 7.00 -4.51 14.04
C PRO A 186 6.67 -3.17 13.36
N ASP A 187 6.96 -2.04 14.02
CA ASP A 187 6.64 -0.72 13.49
C ASP A 187 7.43 -0.39 12.22
N ALA A 188 8.72 -0.74 12.18
CA ALA A 188 9.55 -0.57 11.00
C ALA A 188 9.04 -1.43 9.83
N ALA A 189 8.74 -2.72 10.08
CA ALA A 189 8.22 -3.63 9.07
C ALA A 189 6.86 -3.17 8.51
N LEU A 190 5.96 -2.68 9.37
CA LEU A 190 4.66 -2.15 8.95
C LEU A 190 4.78 -0.87 8.12
N ARG A 191 5.65 0.06 8.54
CA ARG A 191 5.94 1.29 7.79
C ARG A 191 6.54 0.99 6.43
N ASP A 192 7.47 0.05 6.36
CA ASP A 192 8.10 -0.36 5.10
C ASP A 192 7.12 -1.11 4.20
N LEU A 193 6.23 -1.93 4.75
CA LEU A 193 5.14 -2.56 4.00
C LEU A 193 4.25 -1.50 3.34
N LEU A 194 3.83 -0.49 4.11
CA LEU A 194 2.99 0.59 3.60
C LEU A 194 3.74 1.41 2.53
N ARG A 195 5.00 1.77 2.79
CA ARG A 195 5.84 2.52 1.84
C ARG A 195 5.93 1.81 0.48
N THR A 196 6.26 0.52 0.47
CA THR A 196 6.37 -0.25 -0.78
C THR A 196 5.01 -0.38 -1.47
N ALA A 197 3.94 -0.64 -0.72
CA ALA A 197 2.59 -0.72 -1.29
C ALA A 197 2.15 0.61 -1.93
N ILE A 198 2.48 1.75 -1.31
CA ILE A 198 2.23 3.08 -1.89
C ILE A 198 3.03 3.27 -3.18
N ALA A 199 4.32 2.92 -3.17
CA ALA A 199 5.16 3.03 -4.36
C ALA A 199 4.61 2.19 -5.53
N THR A 200 4.24 0.93 -5.28
CA THR A 200 3.60 0.06 -6.29
C THR A 200 2.27 0.65 -6.77
N ALA A 201 1.43 1.14 -5.86
CA ALA A 201 0.14 1.73 -6.21
C ALA A 201 0.32 2.96 -7.11
N ARG A 202 1.28 3.84 -6.81
CA ARG A 202 1.60 5.00 -7.63
C ARG A 202 2.07 4.60 -9.02
N GLN A 203 2.94 3.60 -9.12
CA GLN A 203 3.40 3.08 -10.41
C GLN A 203 2.26 2.46 -11.22
N ALA A 204 1.42 1.64 -10.58
CA ALA A 204 0.26 1.01 -11.22
C ALA A 204 -0.77 2.04 -11.71
N ALA A 205 -0.94 3.16 -10.99
CA ALA A 205 -1.80 4.29 -11.40
C ALA A 205 -1.14 5.24 -12.43
N GLY A 206 0.07 4.93 -12.92
CA GLY A 206 0.80 5.78 -13.88
C GLY A 206 1.35 7.08 -13.28
N LEU A 207 1.43 7.20 -11.96
CA LEU A 207 1.90 8.38 -11.22
C LEU A 207 3.41 8.36 -10.93
N CYS A 208 4.19 7.59 -11.71
CA CYS A 208 5.65 7.62 -11.61
C CYS A 208 6.18 9.03 -11.82
N ALA A 209 7.17 9.41 -11.01
CA ALA A 209 7.81 10.71 -11.08
C ALA A 209 8.23 10.98 -12.53
N GLY A 210 7.55 11.94 -13.17
CA GLY A 210 8.00 12.46 -14.45
C GLY A 210 9.46 12.87 -14.28
N THR A 211 10.31 12.40 -15.18
CA THR A 211 11.53 13.12 -15.56
C THR A 211 11.17 14.60 -15.59
N SER A 212 11.80 15.38 -14.72
CA SER A 212 11.64 16.83 -14.69
C SER A 212 11.75 17.35 -16.13
N ALA A 213 10.65 17.93 -16.61
CA ALA A 213 10.64 18.63 -17.86
C ALA A 213 11.82 19.62 -17.86
N SER A 214 12.62 19.56 -18.94
CA SER A 214 13.63 20.55 -19.28
C SER A 214 13.13 21.94 -18.90
N ALA A 215 13.93 22.65 -18.10
CA ALA A 215 13.73 24.07 -17.87
C ALA A 215 13.55 24.78 -19.23
N PRO A 216 12.61 25.72 -19.36
CA PRO A 216 12.58 26.57 -20.55
C PRO A 216 13.86 27.39 -20.55
N THR A 217 14.70 27.19 -21.57
CA THR A 217 15.79 28.10 -21.90
C THR A 217 15.17 29.47 -22.15
N ALA A 218 15.45 30.40 -21.24
CA ALA A 218 15.12 31.80 -21.43
C ALA A 218 15.90 32.32 -22.64
N SER A 219 15.23 32.44 -23.79
CA SER A 219 15.73 33.21 -24.92
C SER A 219 15.61 34.69 -24.58
N THR A 220 16.71 35.28 -24.12
CA THR A 220 16.81 36.74 -23.96
C THR A 220 17.07 37.35 -25.33
N ALA A 221 16.01 37.74 -26.04
CA ALA A 221 16.12 38.64 -27.17
C ALA A 221 16.40 40.07 -26.66
N ALA A 222 17.55 40.61 -27.03
CA ALA A 222 17.89 42.01 -26.81
C ALA A 222 17.05 42.94 -27.71
N PRO A 223 16.61 44.11 -27.26
CA PRO A 223 16.01 45.10 -28.14
C PRO A 223 17.11 45.83 -28.93
N ALA A 224 16.95 45.88 -30.25
CA ALA A 224 17.69 46.80 -31.11
C ALA A 224 17.12 48.21 -30.89
N ASN A 225 17.94 49.12 -30.37
CA ASN A 225 17.65 50.56 -30.39
C ASN A 225 18.19 51.18 -31.68
N THR A 226 17.34 52.01 -32.27
CA THR A 226 17.59 52.94 -33.39
C THR A 226 18.40 54.14 -32.92
#